data_AF-A0A1F8X392-F1
#
_entry.id   AF-A0A1F8X392-F1
#
_cell.length_a   1.000
_cell.length_b   1.000
_cell.length_c   1.000
_cell.angle_alpha   90.00
_cell.angle_beta   90.00
_cell.angle_gamma   90.00
#
_symmetry.space_group_name_H-M   'P 1'
#
loop_
_entity.id
_entity.type
_entity.pdbx_description
1 polymer ?
#
loop_
_entity_poly.entity_id
_entity_poly.type
_entity_poly.pdbx_seq_one_letter_code
_entity_poly.pdbx_strand_id
1 'polypeptide(L)'
;MTKMSARNMFIVATLVVAVLFAYLTYLSHDAFPAKTHPENITAQVAHGKKVWERHACIDCHTLLGEGAYYAPELGNVIARRGEPFVRTVLETAAVQGWGTTRKMP
;
A
#
# COMPACT_ATOMS: atom_id res chain seq x y z
N MET A 1 33.32 -15.72 -24.72
CA MET A 1 33.01 -14.28 -24.73
C MET A 1 34.25 -13.48 -24.41
N THR A 2 34.51 -12.38 -25.10
CA THR A 2 35.60 -11.47 -24.73
C THR A 2 35.16 -10.56 -23.58
N LYS A 3 36.12 -10.11 -22.75
CA LYS A 3 35.85 -9.16 -21.63
C LYS A 3 35.10 -7.90 -22.11
N MET A 4 35.43 -7.44 -23.32
CA MET A 4 34.81 -6.28 -23.95
C MET A 4 33.35 -6.53 -24.36
N SER A 5 33.07 -7.70 -24.95
CA SER A 5 31.70 -8.10 -25.31
C SER A 5 30.80 -8.25 -24.07
N ALA A 6 31.32 -8.85 -22.99
CA ALA A 6 30.61 -8.97 -21.72
C ALA A 6 30.26 -7.59 -21.12
N ARG A 7 31.23 -6.67 -21.10
CA ARG A 7 31.04 -5.30 -20.59
C ARG A 7 30.00 -4.54 -21.40
N ASN A 8 30.08 -4.60 -22.73
CA ASN A 8 29.15 -3.87 -23.60
C ASN A 8 27.73 -4.43 -23.47
N MET A 9 27.57 -5.76 -23.37
CA MET A 9 26.27 -6.38 -23.13
C MET A 9 25.64 -5.90 -21.83
N PHE A 10 26.42 -5.86 -20.74
CA PHE A 10 25.95 -5.35 -19.45
C PHE A 10 25.49 -3.89 -19.56
N ILE A 11 26.33 -3.00 -20.10
CA ILE A 11 26.02 -1.57 -20.20
C ILE A 11 24.76 -1.35 -21.05
N VAL A 12 24.69 -1.97 -22.23
CA VAL A 12 23.54 -1.80 -23.12
C VAL A 12 22.27 -2.34 -22.48
N ALA A 13 22.31 -3.54 -21.88
CA ALA A 13 21.14 -4.11 -21.21
C ALA A 13 20.67 -3.23 -20.03
N THR A 14 21.59 -2.75 -19.20
CA THR A 14 21.26 -1.83 -18.10
C THR A 14 20.64 -0.54 -18.61
N LEU A 15 21.21 0.08 -19.65
CA LEU A 15 20.66 1.30 -20.23
C LEU A 15 19.26 1.08 -20.82
N VAL A 16 19.05 -0.02 -21.54
CA VAL A 16 17.73 -0.37 -22.11
C VAL A 16 16.69 -0.57 -21.01
N VAL A 17 17.01 -1.35 -19.96
CA VAL A 17 16.09 -1.58 -18.84
C VAL A 17 15.82 -0.29 -18.07
N ALA A 18 16.84 0.55 -17.85
CA ALA A 18 16.68 1.83 -17.17
C ALA A 18 15.78 2.79 -17.95
N VAL A 19 15.96 2.89 -19.27
CA VAL A 19 15.11 3.72 -20.15
C VAL A 19 13.68 3.18 -20.17
N LEU A 20 13.50 1.86 -20.30
CA LEU A 20 12.17 1.25 -20.27
C LEU A 20 11.46 1.50 -18.94
N PHE A 21 12.16 1.34 -17.81
CA PHE A 21 11.62 1.62 -16.49
C PHE A 21 11.21 3.09 -16.34
N ALA A 22 12.05 4.03 -16.78
CA ALA A 22 11.72 5.45 -16.75
C ALA A 22 10.49 5.77 -17.61
N TYR A 23 10.39 5.17 -18.80
CA TYR A 23 9.24 5.33 -19.70
C TYR A 23 7.94 4.80 -19.09
N LEU A 24 7.96 3.58 -18.52
CA LEU A 24 6.79 3.01 -17.84
C LEU A 24 6.41 3.80 -16.58
N THR A 25 7.39 4.35 -15.87
CA THR A 25 7.16 5.23 -14.71
C THR A 25 6.43 6.51 -15.13
N TYR A 26 6.86 7.14 -16.23
CA TYR A 26 6.20 8.33 -16.78
C TYR A 26 4.73 8.02 -17.16
N LEU A 27 4.50 6.94 -17.90
CA LEU A 27 3.15 6.52 -18.28
C LEU A 27 2.26 6.23 -17.06
N SER A 28 2.85 5.67 -15.99
CA SER A 28 2.10 5.39 -14.75
C SER A 28 1.67 6.68 -14.05
N HIS A 29 2.58 7.65 -13.92
CA HIS A 29 2.28 8.93 -13.28
C HIS A 29 1.24 9.76 -14.05
N ASP A 30 1.30 9.73 -15.38
CA ASP A 30 0.30 10.38 -16.24
C ASP A 30 -1.11 9.78 -16.04
N ALA A 31 -1.19 8.47 -15.81
CA ALA A 31 -2.45 7.78 -15.56
C ALA A 31 -3.01 7.96 -14.14
N PHE A 32 -2.20 8.38 -13.16
CA PHE A 32 -2.61 8.42 -11.75
C PHE A 32 -3.82 9.31 -11.45
N PRO A 33 -3.90 10.58 -11.92
CA PRO A 33 -5.05 11.44 -11.62
C PRO A 33 -6.40 10.80 -11.99
N ALA A 34 -6.44 10.06 -13.10
CA ALA A 34 -7.64 9.36 -13.56
C ALA A 34 -7.98 8.09 -12.74
N LYS A 35 -7.05 7.57 -11.95
CA LYS A 35 -7.21 6.34 -11.14
C LYS A 35 -7.38 6.63 -9.65
N THR A 36 -6.74 7.67 -9.14
CA THR A 36 -6.76 8.02 -7.72
C THR A 36 -7.97 8.84 -7.31
N HIS A 37 -8.70 9.40 -8.29
CA HIS A 37 -9.88 10.25 -8.06
C HIS A 37 -9.63 11.30 -6.97
N PRO A 38 -8.61 12.17 -7.13
CA PRO A 38 -8.24 13.15 -6.11
C PRO A 38 -9.40 14.07 -5.71
N GLU A 39 -10.35 14.30 -6.62
CA GLU A 39 -11.60 15.02 -6.37
C GLU A 39 -12.48 14.39 -5.29
N ASN A 40 -12.35 13.08 -5.06
CA ASN A 40 -13.10 12.33 -4.04
C ASN A 40 -12.39 12.30 -2.68
N ILE A 41 -11.19 12.88 -2.55
CA ILE A 41 -10.46 12.91 -1.28
C ILE A 41 -11.01 14.03 -0.39
N THR A 42 -11.94 13.67 0.49
CA THR A 42 -12.49 14.57 1.50
C THR A 42 -11.54 14.73 2.70
N ALA A 43 -11.80 15.74 3.56
CA ALA A 43 -11.07 15.93 4.79
C ALA A 43 -11.11 14.70 5.73
N GLN A 44 -12.23 13.97 5.71
CA GLN A 44 -12.43 12.75 6.48
C GLN A 44 -11.57 11.60 5.95
N VAL A 45 -11.45 11.44 4.62
CA VAL A 45 -10.56 10.44 4.01
C VAL A 45 -9.10 10.74 4.36
N ALA A 46 -8.69 12.00 4.22
CA ALA A 46 -7.33 12.42 4.58
C ALA A 46 -7.04 12.23 6.08
N HIS A 47 -8.03 12.44 6.95
CA HIS A 47 -7.91 12.14 8.38
C HIS A 47 -7.77 10.63 8.63
N GLY A 48 -8.59 9.80 7.99
CA GLY A 48 -8.51 8.34 8.08
C GLY A 48 -7.12 7.80 7.71
N LYS A 49 -6.51 8.34 6.64
CA LYS A 49 -5.12 8.03 6.27
C LYS A 49 -4.13 8.38 7.39
N LYS A 50 -4.26 9.55 8.01
CA LYS A 50 -3.39 9.93 9.14
C LYS A 50 -3.56 9.00 10.33
N VAL A 51 -4.77 8.52 10.60
CA VAL A 51 -5.02 7.53 11.66
C VAL A 51 -4.36 6.20 11.32
N TRP A 52 -4.50 5.72 10.08
CA TRP A 52 -3.85 4.51 9.56
C TRP A 52 -2.33 4.54 9.75
N GLU A 53 -1.70 5.64 9.36
CA GLU A 53 -0.25 5.82 9.47
C GLU A 53 0.20 5.99 10.91
N ARG A 54 -0.53 6.76 11.72
CA ARG A 54 -0.18 7.00 13.13
C ARG A 54 -0.17 5.72 13.97
N HIS A 55 -1.09 4.80 13.70
CA HIS A 55 -1.20 3.55 14.45
C HIS A 55 -0.54 2.36 13.73
N ALA A 56 0.23 2.63 12.67
CA ALA A 56 0.93 1.63 11.88
C ALA A 56 0.02 0.45 11.51
N CYS A 57 -1.23 0.72 11.10
CA CYS A 57 -2.21 -0.32 10.82
C CYS A 57 -1.72 -1.31 9.75
N ILE A 58 -0.84 -0.85 8.85
CA ILE A 58 -0.19 -1.65 7.80
C ILE A 58 0.74 -2.75 8.34
N ASP A 59 1.27 -2.61 9.56
CA ASP A 59 2.14 -3.62 10.18
C ASP A 59 1.38 -4.87 10.59
N CYS A 60 0.05 -4.78 10.67
CA CYS A 60 -0.83 -5.91 10.94
C CYS A 60 -1.72 -6.26 9.73
N HIS A 61 -2.28 -5.25 9.06
CA HIS A 61 -3.26 -5.40 8.00
C HIS A 61 -2.68 -5.10 6.63
N THR A 62 -3.30 -5.65 5.59
CA THR A 62 -3.11 -5.17 4.22
C THR A 62 -4.16 -4.14 3.83
N LEU A 63 -3.77 -3.26 2.90
CA LEU A 63 -4.67 -2.37 2.16
C LEU A 63 -4.38 -2.51 0.66
N LEU A 64 -5.37 -2.95 -0.11
CA LEU A 64 -5.23 -3.25 -1.54
C LEU A 64 -4.12 -4.28 -1.83
N GLY A 65 -3.91 -5.23 -0.91
CA GLY A 65 -2.89 -6.29 -1.04
C GLY A 65 -1.50 -5.92 -0.53
N GLU A 66 -1.27 -4.65 -0.16
CA GLU A 66 0.00 -4.17 0.38
C GLU A 66 -0.04 -4.06 1.91
N GLY A 67 0.99 -4.58 2.59
CA GLY A 67 1.13 -4.55 4.05
C GLY A 67 1.44 -5.91 4.65
N ALA A 68 1.10 -6.09 5.93
CA ALA A 68 1.31 -7.34 6.63
C ALA A 68 0.10 -8.27 6.58
N TYR A 69 0.35 -9.57 6.79
CA TYR A 69 -0.67 -10.63 6.70
C TYR A 69 -1.05 -11.21 8.08
N TYR A 70 -0.75 -10.50 9.16
CA TYR A 70 -1.12 -10.93 10.52
C TYR A 70 -2.62 -10.76 10.78
N ALA A 71 -3.22 -9.75 10.17
CA ALA A 71 -4.62 -9.43 10.22
C ALA A 71 -5.21 -9.30 8.80
N PRO A 72 -6.54 -9.40 8.65
CA PRO A 72 -7.15 -9.41 7.32
C PRO A 72 -7.02 -8.08 6.58
N GLU A 73 -7.01 -8.13 5.24
CA GLU A 73 -7.16 -6.97 4.34
C GLU A 73 -8.32 -6.06 4.76
N LEU A 74 -8.20 -4.74 4.53
CA LEU A 74 -9.21 -3.74 4.94
C LEU A 74 -9.88 -2.96 3.80
N GLY A 75 -9.41 -3.03 2.55
CA GLY A 75 -9.91 -2.26 1.41
C GLY A 75 -11.38 -2.47 1.06
N ASN A 76 -11.93 -3.66 1.35
CA ASN A 76 -13.35 -3.99 1.20
C ASN A 76 -14.01 -4.38 2.52
N VAL A 77 -13.48 -3.92 3.67
CA VAL A 77 -14.00 -4.33 4.99
C VAL A 77 -15.43 -3.85 5.22
N ILE A 78 -15.78 -2.66 4.74
CA ILE A 78 -17.14 -2.10 4.87
C ILE A 78 -18.14 -2.98 4.12
N ALA A 79 -17.82 -3.40 2.89
CA ALA A 79 -18.68 -4.30 2.13
C ALA A 79 -18.81 -5.69 2.78
N ARG A 80 -17.72 -6.20 3.38
CA ARG A 80 -17.71 -7.53 4.02
C ARG A 80 -18.38 -7.58 5.39
N ARG A 81 -18.31 -6.51 6.18
CA ARG A 81 -18.67 -6.52 7.61
C ARG A 81 -19.70 -5.47 8.02
N GLY A 82 -19.94 -4.47 7.18
CA GLY A 82 -20.81 -3.34 7.47
C GLY A 82 -20.14 -2.25 8.32
N GLU A 83 -20.58 -1.01 8.13
CA GLU A 83 -20.08 0.15 8.88
C GLU A 83 -20.28 0.03 10.40
N PRO A 84 -21.42 -0.45 10.94
CA PRO A 84 -21.62 -0.54 12.39
C PRO A 84 -20.60 -1.45 13.07
N PHE A 85 -20.23 -2.56 12.42
CA PHE A 85 -19.21 -3.46 12.92
C PHE A 85 -17.85 -2.78 12.98
N VAL A 86 -17.42 -2.17 11.87
CA VAL A 86 -16.11 -1.51 11.79
C VAL A 86 -16.00 -0.36 12.78
N ARG A 87 -17.05 0.45 12.91
CA ARG A 87 -17.14 1.52 13.91
C ARG A 87 -16.97 0.96 15.32
N THR A 88 -17.70 -0.09 15.67
CA THR A 88 -17.58 -0.74 16.98
C THR A 88 -16.16 -1.24 17.22
N VAL A 89 -15.52 -1.88 16.24
CA VAL A 89 -14.13 -2.34 16.39
C VAL A 89 -13.19 -1.16 16.61
N LEU A 90 -13.32 -0.07 15.86
CA LEU A 90 -12.45 1.11 16.04
C LEU A 90 -12.66 1.76 17.41
N GLU A 91 -13.91 1.90 17.86
CA GLU A 91 -14.24 2.52 19.15
C GLU A 91 -13.87 1.62 20.33
N THR A 92 -14.08 0.31 20.23
CA THR A 92 -13.79 -0.64 21.31
C THR A 92 -12.34 -1.11 21.34
N ALA A 93 -11.71 -1.35 20.19
CA ALA A 93 -10.29 -1.73 20.13
C ALA A 93 -9.38 -0.56 20.50
N ALA A 94 -9.77 0.69 20.19
CA ALA A 94 -9.06 1.87 20.69
C ALA A 94 -9.19 2.02 22.22
N VAL A 95 -10.30 1.55 22.81
CA VAL A 95 -10.56 1.66 24.26
C VAL A 95 -9.99 0.49 25.06
N GLN A 96 -9.99 -0.72 24.51
CA GLN A 96 -9.56 -1.92 25.24
C GLN A 96 -8.18 -2.42 24.87
N GLY A 97 -7.56 -1.86 23.81
CA GLY A 97 -6.34 -2.40 23.23
C GLY A 97 -6.58 -3.87 22.91
N TRP A 98 -7.03 -4.19 21.69
CA TRP A 98 -7.13 -5.59 21.26
C TRP A 98 -5.71 -6.21 21.25
N GLY A 99 -5.18 -6.59 22.42
CA GLY A 99 -5.46 -7.90 22.97
C GLY A 99 -5.10 -9.05 22.05
N THR A 100 -4.19 -8.85 21.11
CA THR A 100 -3.48 -9.97 20.54
C THR A 100 -2.61 -10.53 21.67
N THR A 101 -3.10 -11.58 22.30
CA THR A 101 -2.32 -12.50 23.14
C THR A 101 -1.25 -13.24 22.32
N ARG A 102 -1.11 -12.92 21.02
CA ARG A 102 -0.03 -13.39 20.19
C ARG A 102 1.17 -12.48 20.41
N LYS A 103 2.15 -12.99 21.16
CA LYS A 103 3.50 -12.44 21.16
C LYS A 103 3.97 -12.36 19.70
N MET A 104 4.17 -11.15 19.20
CA MET A 104 5.08 -10.95 18.07
C MET A 104 6.42 -11.55 18.49
N PRO A 105 7.08 -12.37 17.65
CA PRO A 105 8.46 -12.77 17.93
C PRO A 105 9.38 -11.56 18.02
#